data_AF-A0A7C7BMN0-F1
#
_entry.id   AF-A0A7C7BMN0-F1
#
_cell.length_a   1.000
_cell.length_b   1.000
_cell.length_c   1.000
_cell.angle_alpha   90.00
_cell.angle_beta   90.00
_cell.angle_gamma   90.00
#
_symmetry.space_group_name_H-M   'P 1'
#
loop_
_entity.id
_entity.type
_entity.pdbx_description
1 polymer ?
#
loop_
_entity_poly.entity_id
_entity_poly.type
_entity_poly.pdbx_seq_one_letter_code
_entity_poly.pdbx_strand_id
1 'polypeptide(L)'
;MMSDELYVNLEWLPRVPDDFNEQLQTATQEKTSGSLLRKLAGYALHINQIHRIAKVIAIAQKSNKDLRPLQPFSLGIVSNATTSIIVPALVATAARHGFSLTVHEAPYGQAVQVALGEVEAFKDVVMDAILIAIDYKGLPVQSNTPPFGKDADAVNESLDYLNMIRTQLKQKYGAPCIMQTCVHEPESFFGNFDVQVNNTSRQFINIFNSALVNEVAGTEDFLLDVAAIAETV
;
A
#
# COMPACT_ATOMS: atom_id res chain seq x y z
N MET A 1 13.05 12.82 -20.69
CA MET A 1 13.45 13.16 -19.31
C MET A 1 12.55 14.25 -18.77
N MET A 2 11.24 13.97 -18.65
CA MET A 2 10.21 14.85 -18.07
C MET A 2 9.27 14.04 -17.14
N SER A 3 9.58 12.76 -16.88
CA SER A 3 8.72 11.82 -16.16
C SER A 3 8.90 11.93 -14.64
N ASP A 4 10.13 11.93 -14.16
CA ASP A 4 10.38 11.66 -12.74
C ASP A 4 10.03 12.88 -11.89
N GLU A 5 10.36 14.09 -12.36
CA GLU A 5 10.00 15.34 -11.68
C GLU A 5 8.48 15.51 -11.58
N LEU A 6 7.71 15.08 -12.59
CA LEU A 6 6.25 15.14 -12.59
C LEU A 6 5.66 14.35 -11.41
N TYR A 7 6.18 13.14 -11.17
CA TYR A 7 5.70 12.26 -10.09
C TYR A 7 6.25 12.67 -8.73
N VAL A 8 7.57 12.91 -8.62
CA VAL A 8 8.24 13.24 -7.37
C VAL A 8 7.79 14.60 -6.83
N ASN A 9 7.65 15.61 -7.69
CA ASN A 9 7.28 16.96 -7.28
C ASN A 9 5.77 17.23 -7.36
N LEU A 10 4.98 16.21 -7.74
CA LEU A 10 3.53 16.30 -7.92
C LEU A 10 3.13 17.51 -8.79
N GLU A 11 3.80 17.73 -9.92
CA GLU A 11 3.65 18.96 -10.72
C GLU A 11 2.26 19.16 -11.33
N TRP A 12 1.46 18.10 -11.35
CA TRP A 12 0.06 18.10 -11.72
C TRP A 12 -0.86 18.74 -10.64
N LEU A 13 -0.34 19.05 -9.46
CA LEU A 13 -1.07 19.71 -8.38
C LEU A 13 -0.69 21.19 -8.23
N PRO A 14 -1.62 22.03 -7.72
CA PRO A 14 -1.30 23.42 -7.39
C PRO A 14 -0.17 23.51 -6.35
N ARG A 15 0.67 24.53 -6.48
CA ARG A 15 1.72 24.82 -5.51
C ARG A 15 1.13 25.25 -4.17
N VAL A 16 1.84 24.92 -3.11
CA VAL A 16 1.43 25.21 -1.73
C VAL A 16 1.44 26.73 -1.50
N PRO A 17 0.38 27.31 -0.91
CA PRO A 17 0.35 28.74 -0.63
C PRO A 17 1.22 29.09 0.59
N ASP A 18 1.66 30.35 0.66
CA ASP A 18 2.56 30.84 1.72
C ASP A 18 1.93 30.75 3.12
N ASP A 19 0.61 30.88 3.21
CA ASP A 19 -0.18 30.82 4.45
C ASP A 19 -0.58 29.39 4.85
N PHE A 20 0.00 28.35 4.22
CA PHE A 20 -0.33 26.94 4.50
C PHE A 20 -0.27 26.58 5.99
N ASN A 21 0.76 27.06 6.69
CA ASN A 21 0.93 26.77 8.11
C ASN A 21 -0.15 27.41 8.97
N GLU A 22 -0.58 28.63 8.62
CA GLU A 22 -1.65 29.35 9.30
C GLU A 22 -2.99 28.66 9.05
N GLN A 23 -3.27 28.30 7.79
CA GLN A 23 -4.47 27.52 7.45
C GLN A 23 -4.52 26.17 8.17
N LEU A 24 -3.39 25.46 8.26
CA LEU A 24 -3.32 24.19 8.98
C LEU A 24 -3.54 24.37 10.49
N GLN A 25 -3.02 25.45 11.07
CA GLN A 25 -3.27 25.79 12.48
C GLN A 25 -4.75 26.11 12.73
N THR A 26 -5.38 26.88 11.84
CA THR A 26 -6.83 27.15 11.89
C THR A 26 -7.64 25.84 11.86
N ALA A 27 -7.27 24.87 11.02
CA ALA A 27 -7.92 23.56 10.96
C ALA A 27 -7.85 22.79 12.30
N THR A 28 -6.82 23.02 13.12
CA THR A 28 -6.70 22.42 14.46
C THR A 28 -7.66 23.02 15.49
N GLN A 29 -8.08 24.27 15.30
CA GLN A 29 -8.95 24.99 16.24
C GLN A 29 -10.42 24.86 15.85
N GLU A 30 -10.71 24.77 14.56
CA GLU A 30 -12.07 24.61 14.05
C GLU A 30 -12.72 23.30 14.51
N LYS A 31 -14.05 23.37 14.72
CA LYS A 31 -14.88 22.21 15.05
C LYS A 31 -15.19 21.35 13.82
N THR A 32 -15.22 21.98 12.64
CA THR A 32 -15.55 21.39 11.34
C THR A 32 -14.42 21.65 10.35
N SER A 33 -13.36 20.87 10.41
CA SER A 33 -12.12 21.13 9.64
C SER A 33 -11.98 20.31 8.36
N GLY A 34 -12.94 19.42 8.06
CA GLY A 34 -12.85 18.49 6.92
C GLY A 34 -12.64 19.16 5.56
N SER A 35 -13.42 20.19 5.24
CA SER A 35 -13.27 20.94 3.98
C SER A 35 -11.90 21.60 3.84
N LEU A 36 -11.39 22.19 4.92
CA LEU A 36 -10.10 22.86 4.94
C LEU A 36 -8.95 21.84 4.81
N LEU A 37 -9.04 20.72 5.53
CA LEU A 37 -8.07 19.63 5.43
C LEU A 37 -8.03 19.01 4.03
N ARG A 38 -9.20 18.80 3.40
CA ARG A 38 -9.28 18.35 2.00
C ARG A 38 -8.61 19.35 1.05
N LYS A 39 -8.88 20.64 1.22
CA LYS A 39 -8.27 21.70 0.41
C LYS A 39 -6.74 21.70 0.56
N LEU A 40 -6.24 21.65 1.80
CA LEU A 40 -4.81 21.65 2.09
C LEU A 40 -4.10 20.39 1.56
N ALA A 41 -4.76 19.24 1.61
CA ALA A 41 -4.26 18.00 1.00
C ALA A 41 -4.17 18.07 -0.54
N GLY A 42 -4.92 18.98 -1.17
CA GLY A 42 -4.98 19.18 -2.62
C GLY A 42 -3.74 19.81 -3.25
N TYR A 43 -2.79 20.31 -2.46
CA TYR A 43 -1.56 20.92 -2.99
C TYR A 43 -0.44 19.89 -3.20
N ALA A 44 0.59 20.29 -3.95
CA ALA A 44 1.86 19.58 -4.10
C ALA A 44 2.69 19.60 -2.80
N LEU A 45 2.23 18.83 -1.80
CA LEU A 45 2.84 18.78 -0.47
C LEU A 45 4.17 18.02 -0.51
N HIS A 46 5.20 18.57 0.13
CA HIS A 46 6.43 17.84 0.40
C HIS A 46 6.32 16.99 1.69
N ILE A 47 7.31 16.13 1.93
CA ILE A 47 7.27 15.13 3.01
C ILE A 47 6.93 15.70 4.40
N ASN A 48 7.50 16.85 4.78
CA ASN A 48 7.22 17.48 6.07
C ASN A 48 5.77 17.97 6.18
N GLN A 49 5.21 18.53 5.11
CA GLN A 49 3.82 18.97 5.08
C GLN A 49 2.85 17.79 5.12
N ILE A 50 3.15 16.70 4.41
CA ILE A 50 2.41 15.42 4.46
C ILE A 50 2.32 14.92 5.90
N HIS A 51 3.44 14.86 6.61
CA HIS A 51 3.45 14.40 8.00
C HIS A 51 2.62 15.30 8.92
N ARG A 52 2.68 16.62 8.73
CA ARG A 52 1.94 17.58 9.56
C ARG A 52 0.44 17.48 9.33
N ILE A 53 -0.03 17.40 8.08
CA ILE A 53 -1.46 17.28 7.79
C ILE A 53 -2.02 15.93 8.25
N ALA A 54 -1.29 14.82 8.04
CA ALA A 54 -1.68 13.51 8.52
C ALA A 54 -1.82 13.48 10.05
N LYS A 55 -0.90 14.12 10.77
CA LYS A 55 -0.97 14.27 12.23
C LYS A 55 -2.22 15.06 12.66
N VAL A 56 -2.54 16.16 11.98
CA VAL A 56 -3.74 16.95 12.29
C VAL A 56 -5.03 16.14 12.05
N ILE A 57 -5.11 15.40 10.95
CA ILE A 57 -6.24 14.49 10.66
C ILE A 57 -6.37 13.44 11.77
N ALA A 58 -5.28 12.78 12.15
CA ALA A 58 -5.29 11.76 13.20
C ALA A 58 -5.74 12.33 14.57
N ILE A 59 -5.33 13.54 14.92
CA ILE A 59 -5.77 14.21 16.16
C ILE A 59 -7.26 14.55 16.08
N ALA A 60 -7.74 15.05 14.94
CA ALA A 60 -9.14 15.38 14.73
C ALA A 60 -10.04 14.14 14.81
N GLN A 61 -9.62 13.01 14.23
CA GLN A 61 -10.28 11.71 14.36
C GLN A 61 -10.38 11.27 15.82
N LYS A 62 -9.26 11.27 16.57
CA LYS A 62 -9.24 10.89 17.99
C LYS A 62 -10.08 11.81 18.89
N SER A 63 -10.21 13.07 18.51
CA SER A 63 -11.01 14.06 19.23
C SER A 63 -12.48 14.07 18.79
N ASN A 64 -12.88 13.12 17.94
CA ASN A 64 -14.24 12.98 17.38
C ASN A 64 -14.76 14.29 16.76
N LYS A 65 -13.87 15.03 16.07
CA LYS A 65 -14.24 16.25 15.34
C LYS A 65 -15.03 15.91 14.08
N ASP A 66 -15.85 16.86 13.65
CA ASP A 66 -16.57 16.71 12.38
C ASP A 66 -15.62 16.93 11.21
N LEU A 67 -15.31 15.85 10.51
CA LEU A 67 -14.42 15.83 9.35
C LEU A 67 -15.18 15.87 8.01
N ARG A 68 -16.49 16.10 7.99
CA ARG A 68 -17.22 16.26 6.72
C ARG A 68 -16.60 17.39 5.87
N PRO A 69 -16.47 17.20 4.55
CA PRO A 69 -17.04 16.13 3.72
C PRO A 69 -16.16 14.88 3.59
N LEU A 70 -15.12 14.70 4.42
CA LEU A 70 -14.28 13.51 4.37
C LEU A 70 -15.07 12.27 4.81
N GLN A 71 -15.23 11.31 3.92
CA GLN A 71 -15.89 10.04 4.23
C GLN A 71 -14.93 9.14 5.02
N PRO A 72 -15.35 8.55 6.16
CA PRO A 72 -14.52 7.59 6.88
C PRO A 72 -14.10 6.44 5.95
N PHE A 73 -12.84 6.02 6.05
CA PHE A 73 -12.34 4.81 5.39
C PHE A 73 -11.32 4.13 6.30
N SER A 74 -11.45 2.84 6.52
CA SER A 74 -10.61 2.02 7.40
C SER A 74 -9.82 1.02 6.58
N LEU A 75 -8.50 1.13 6.58
CA LEU A 75 -7.59 0.29 5.82
C LEU A 75 -6.74 -0.56 6.76
N GLY A 76 -6.86 -1.88 6.66
CA GLY A 76 -5.89 -2.81 7.23
C GLY A 76 -4.67 -2.95 6.34
N ILE A 77 -3.47 -3.08 6.91
CA ILE A 77 -2.25 -3.38 6.17
C ILE A 77 -1.55 -4.57 6.81
N VAL A 78 -1.30 -5.61 6.02
CA VAL A 78 -0.37 -6.69 6.34
C VAL A 78 0.82 -6.61 5.41
N SER A 79 2.04 -6.74 5.93
CA SER A 79 3.25 -6.58 5.11
C SER A 79 4.44 -7.35 5.68
N ASN A 80 5.38 -7.68 4.79
CA ASN A 80 6.73 -8.13 5.14
C ASN A 80 7.74 -6.97 5.23
N ALA A 81 7.30 -5.72 5.08
CA ALA A 81 8.10 -4.51 5.17
C ALA A 81 7.57 -3.55 6.25
N THR A 82 8.36 -2.52 6.58
CA THR A 82 7.91 -1.46 7.52
C THR A 82 6.98 -0.48 6.82
N THR A 83 5.69 -0.49 7.18
CA THR A 83 4.64 0.31 6.53
C THR A 83 4.46 1.70 7.13
N SER A 84 4.93 1.93 8.35
CA SER A 84 4.70 3.18 9.10
C SER A 84 5.26 4.43 8.42
N ILE A 85 6.24 4.25 7.52
CA ILE A 85 6.86 5.32 6.72
C ILE A 85 5.90 5.87 5.67
N ILE A 86 5.03 5.03 5.09
CA ILE A 86 4.11 5.43 4.01
C ILE A 86 2.74 5.87 4.53
N VAL A 87 2.38 5.52 5.77
CA VAL A 87 1.07 5.85 6.37
C VAL A 87 0.72 7.35 6.30
N PRO A 88 1.63 8.29 6.65
CA PRO A 88 1.32 9.72 6.54
C PRO A 88 0.98 10.14 5.12
N ALA A 89 1.66 9.59 4.11
CA ALA A 89 1.39 9.86 2.71
C ALA A 89 0.04 9.31 2.27
N LEU A 90 -0.34 8.11 2.72
CA LEU A 90 -1.66 7.52 2.48
C LEU A 90 -2.77 8.40 3.07
N VAL A 91 -2.63 8.81 4.34
CA VAL A 91 -3.64 9.63 5.03
C VAL A 91 -3.82 10.99 4.36
N ALA A 92 -2.71 11.68 4.06
CA ALA A 92 -2.78 12.97 3.38
C ALA A 92 -3.40 12.86 1.98
N THR A 93 -3.02 11.83 1.22
CA THR A 93 -3.55 11.61 -0.14
C THR A 93 -5.01 11.20 -0.11
N ALA A 94 -5.44 10.37 0.83
CA ALA A 94 -6.84 10.03 1.00
C ALA A 94 -7.71 11.27 1.28
N ALA A 95 -7.22 12.21 2.09
CA ALA A 95 -7.91 13.47 2.36
C ALA A 95 -8.11 14.31 1.09
N ARG A 96 -7.13 14.35 0.17
CA ARG A 96 -7.27 14.98 -1.17
C ARG A 96 -8.45 14.37 -1.94
N HIS A 97 -8.60 13.05 -1.87
CA HIS A 97 -9.68 12.30 -2.51
C HIS A 97 -11.01 12.32 -1.74
N GLY A 98 -11.09 13.02 -0.60
CA GLY A 98 -12.32 13.16 0.16
C GLY A 98 -12.55 12.06 1.19
N PHE A 99 -11.49 11.38 1.63
CA PHE A 99 -11.56 10.34 2.66
C PHE A 99 -10.83 10.74 3.95
N SER A 100 -11.43 10.39 5.08
CA SER A 100 -10.82 10.40 6.40
C SER A 100 -10.29 8.98 6.66
N LEU A 101 -9.08 8.72 6.16
CA LEU A 101 -8.44 7.42 6.26
C LEU A 101 -7.93 7.14 7.68
N THR A 102 -8.27 5.97 8.20
CA THR A 102 -7.65 5.34 9.38
C THR A 102 -6.89 4.12 8.89
N VAL A 103 -5.61 4.03 9.24
CA VAL A 103 -4.76 2.89 8.88
C VAL A 103 -4.51 2.03 10.12
N HIS A 104 -4.73 0.73 9.97
CA HIS A 104 -4.46 -0.30 10.97
C HIS A 104 -3.32 -1.16 10.46
N GLU A 105 -2.16 -1.09 11.10
CA GLU A 105 -0.97 -1.85 10.71
C GLU A 105 -0.87 -3.14 11.53
N ALA A 106 -0.71 -4.28 10.84
CA ALA A 106 -0.32 -5.52 11.48
C ALA A 106 1.17 -5.50 11.86
N PRO A 107 1.60 -6.34 12.81
CA PRO A 107 3.02 -6.50 13.11
C PRO A 107 3.83 -6.94 11.87
N TYR A 108 5.05 -6.42 11.77
CA TYR A 108 5.99 -6.71 10.68
C TYR A 108 6.17 -8.21 10.46
N GLY A 109 6.03 -8.66 9.21
CA GLY A 109 6.31 -10.05 8.83
C GLY A 109 5.32 -11.07 9.39
N GLN A 110 4.17 -10.64 9.92
CA GLN A 110 3.18 -11.51 10.56
C GLN A 110 1.89 -11.69 9.75
N ALA A 111 1.93 -11.48 8.43
CA ALA A 111 0.74 -11.56 7.58
C ALA A 111 0.01 -12.91 7.70
N VAL A 112 0.76 -14.02 7.72
CA VAL A 112 0.20 -15.37 7.88
C VAL A 112 -0.42 -15.54 9.26
N GLN A 113 0.28 -15.14 10.32
CA GLN A 113 -0.17 -15.27 11.71
C GLN A 113 -1.46 -14.46 11.95
N VAL A 114 -1.58 -13.28 11.33
CA VAL A 114 -2.82 -12.48 11.38
C VAL A 114 -3.95 -13.19 10.63
N ALA A 115 -3.67 -13.72 9.44
CA ALA A 115 -4.63 -14.46 8.62
C ALA A 115 -5.17 -15.70 9.35
N LEU A 116 -4.28 -16.50 9.96
CA LEU A 116 -4.62 -17.69 10.73
C LEU A 116 -5.22 -17.37 12.12
N GLY A 117 -5.15 -16.12 12.55
CA GLY A 117 -5.69 -15.67 13.84
C GLY A 117 -4.84 -15.96 15.07
N GLU A 118 -3.58 -16.28 14.87
CA GLU A 118 -2.57 -16.33 15.93
C GLU A 118 -2.23 -14.92 16.45
N VAL A 119 -2.47 -13.90 15.63
CA VAL A 119 -2.28 -12.48 15.97
C VAL A 119 -3.58 -11.72 15.73
N GLU A 120 -4.13 -11.12 16.79
CA GLU A 120 -5.35 -10.32 16.73
C GLU A 120 -5.08 -8.85 16.30
N ALA A 121 -4.37 -8.64 15.18
CA ALA A 121 -3.93 -7.30 14.75
C ALA A 121 -5.08 -6.30 14.51
N PHE A 122 -6.22 -6.79 14.05
CA PHE A 122 -7.40 -5.97 13.71
C PHE A 122 -8.62 -6.32 14.58
N LYS A 123 -8.39 -6.66 15.85
CA LYS A 123 -9.47 -6.99 16.79
C LYS A 123 -10.44 -5.81 16.91
N ASP A 124 -11.75 -6.08 16.83
CA ASP A 124 -12.81 -5.09 16.99
C ASP A 124 -12.76 -3.92 15.98
N VAL A 125 -12.03 -4.09 14.87
CA VAL A 125 -11.94 -3.12 13.77
C VAL A 125 -12.82 -3.57 12.61
N VAL A 126 -13.72 -2.70 12.17
CA VAL A 126 -14.39 -2.85 10.86
C VAL A 126 -13.49 -2.18 9.81
N MET A 127 -13.09 -2.95 8.81
CA MET A 127 -12.23 -2.48 7.72
C MET A 127 -13.04 -2.39 6.42
N ASP A 128 -12.76 -1.36 5.63
CA ASP A 128 -13.33 -1.20 4.30
C ASP A 128 -12.49 -1.93 3.24
N ALA A 129 -11.18 -2.09 3.49
CA ALA A 129 -10.29 -2.89 2.66
C ALA A 129 -9.06 -3.36 3.45
N ILE A 130 -8.35 -4.36 2.93
CA ILE A 130 -7.08 -4.86 3.49
C ILE A 130 -6.01 -4.88 2.40
N LEU A 131 -4.95 -4.10 2.58
CA LEU A 131 -3.76 -4.17 1.73
C LEU A 131 -2.87 -5.34 2.14
N ILE A 132 -2.63 -6.26 1.21
CA ILE A 132 -1.65 -7.33 1.33
C ILE A 132 -0.38 -6.86 0.63
N ALA A 133 0.48 -6.16 1.37
CA ALA A 133 1.73 -5.60 0.90
C ALA A 133 2.90 -6.57 1.09
N ILE A 134 2.85 -7.70 0.37
CA ILE A 134 3.92 -8.71 0.36
C ILE A 134 4.73 -8.55 -0.92
N ASP A 135 6.05 -8.35 -0.80
CA ASP A 135 6.97 -8.28 -1.94
C ASP A 135 7.66 -9.64 -2.21
N TYR A 136 8.55 -9.68 -3.20
CA TYR A 136 9.30 -10.88 -3.57
C TYR A 136 10.04 -11.52 -2.38
N LYS A 137 10.48 -10.73 -1.41
CA LYS A 137 11.20 -11.19 -0.23
C LYS A 137 10.30 -11.79 0.84
N GLY A 138 8.99 -11.52 0.78
CA GLY A 138 8.00 -12.14 1.65
C GLY A 138 7.38 -13.43 1.10
N LEU A 139 7.73 -13.84 -0.12
CA LEU A 139 7.21 -15.06 -0.75
C LEU A 139 8.01 -16.32 -0.31
N PRO A 140 7.38 -17.52 -0.30
CA PRO A 140 8.02 -18.76 0.15
C PRO A 140 9.18 -19.28 -0.74
N VAL A 141 9.54 -18.56 -1.81
CA VAL A 141 10.59 -18.92 -2.79
C VAL A 141 12.00 -18.90 -2.19
N GLN A 142 12.22 -18.09 -1.14
CA GLN A 142 13.57 -17.89 -0.58
C GLN A 142 14.09 -19.10 0.18
N SER A 143 13.20 -19.92 0.73
CA SER A 143 13.59 -21.02 1.61
C SER A 143 14.14 -22.23 0.86
N ASN A 144 13.81 -22.39 -0.43
CA ASN A 144 14.19 -23.52 -1.28
C ASN A 144 14.35 -23.09 -2.74
N THR A 145 15.25 -22.15 -3.03
CA THR A 145 15.47 -21.71 -4.42
C THR A 145 16.02 -22.87 -5.26
N PRO A 146 15.28 -23.34 -6.29
CA PRO A 146 15.75 -24.42 -7.14
C PRO A 146 16.91 -23.96 -8.03
N PRO A 147 17.77 -24.87 -8.52
CA PRO A 147 18.86 -24.52 -9.42
C PRO A 147 18.34 -23.80 -10.67
N PHE A 148 19.12 -22.85 -11.19
CA PHE A 148 18.77 -22.14 -12.43
C PHE A 148 18.49 -23.09 -13.60
N GLY A 149 17.44 -22.79 -14.37
CA GLY A 149 17.04 -23.58 -15.54
C GLY A 149 16.35 -24.91 -15.22
N LYS A 150 16.05 -25.20 -13.95
CA LYS A 150 15.20 -26.34 -13.56
C LYS A 150 13.75 -25.91 -13.43
N ASP A 151 12.83 -26.79 -13.83
CA ASP A 151 11.42 -26.58 -13.59
C ASP A 151 11.13 -26.57 -12.08
N ALA A 152 10.24 -25.69 -11.68
CA ALA A 152 9.86 -25.52 -10.29
C ALA A 152 8.45 -24.95 -10.18
N ASP A 153 7.73 -25.38 -9.15
CA ASP A 153 6.38 -24.91 -8.85
C ASP A 153 6.38 -23.64 -7.98
N ALA A 154 7.53 -22.99 -7.79
CA ALA A 154 7.71 -21.86 -6.88
C ALA A 154 6.71 -20.71 -7.12
N VAL A 155 6.32 -20.47 -8.38
CA VAL A 155 5.31 -19.45 -8.72
C VAL A 155 3.94 -19.87 -8.19
N ASN A 156 3.52 -21.10 -8.44
CA ASN A 156 2.24 -21.63 -7.96
C ASN A 156 2.21 -21.67 -6.42
N GLU A 157 3.28 -22.14 -5.77
CA GLU A 157 3.40 -22.14 -4.31
C GLU A 157 3.27 -20.73 -3.72
N SER A 158 3.83 -19.72 -4.40
CA SER A 158 3.74 -18.32 -3.97
C SER A 158 2.36 -17.71 -4.18
N LEU A 159 1.67 -18.08 -5.25
CA LEU A 159 0.29 -17.68 -5.49
C LEU A 159 -0.64 -18.35 -4.47
N ASP A 160 -0.50 -19.65 -4.23
CA ASP A 160 -1.24 -20.40 -3.22
C ASP A 160 -1.05 -19.78 -1.82
N TYR A 161 0.19 -19.40 -1.50
CA TYR A 161 0.52 -18.69 -0.26
C TYR A 161 -0.25 -17.36 -0.13
N LEU A 162 -0.23 -16.49 -1.15
CA LEU A 162 -0.96 -15.24 -1.12
C LEU A 162 -2.48 -15.45 -1.10
N ASN A 163 -2.99 -16.42 -1.84
CA ASN A 163 -4.42 -16.76 -1.86
C ASN A 163 -4.90 -17.30 -0.52
N MET A 164 -4.09 -18.08 0.17
CA MET A 164 -4.37 -18.51 1.53
C MET A 164 -4.53 -17.29 2.44
N ILE A 165 -3.56 -16.37 2.44
CA ILE A 165 -3.62 -15.13 3.25
C ILE A 165 -4.88 -14.33 2.90
N ARG A 166 -5.11 -14.07 1.60
CA ARG A 166 -6.28 -13.34 1.09
C ARG A 166 -7.59 -13.95 1.56
N THR A 167 -7.76 -15.26 1.35
CA THR A 167 -8.99 -15.98 1.69
C THR A 167 -9.26 -15.94 3.19
N GLN A 168 -8.23 -16.17 4.01
CA GLN A 168 -8.35 -16.18 5.47
C GLN A 168 -8.65 -14.79 6.03
N LEU A 169 -7.95 -13.74 5.56
CA LEU A 169 -8.22 -12.36 5.96
C LEU A 169 -9.64 -11.93 5.59
N LYS A 170 -10.07 -12.25 4.38
CA LYS A 170 -11.41 -11.95 3.89
C LYS A 170 -12.50 -12.68 4.68
N GLN A 171 -12.31 -13.97 4.96
CA GLN A 171 -13.22 -14.75 5.79
C GLN A 171 -13.33 -14.18 7.21
N LYS A 172 -12.22 -13.72 7.77
CA LYS A 172 -12.14 -13.25 9.15
C LYS A 172 -12.67 -11.82 9.33
N TYR A 173 -12.39 -10.93 8.39
CA TYR A 173 -12.67 -9.50 8.52
C TYR A 173 -13.74 -8.97 7.57
N GLY A 174 -14.19 -9.77 6.61
CA GLY A 174 -15.30 -9.43 5.71
C GLY A 174 -15.02 -8.27 4.74
N ALA A 175 -13.74 -7.94 4.50
CA ALA A 175 -13.34 -6.83 3.64
C ALA A 175 -12.62 -7.33 2.37
N PRO A 176 -12.79 -6.65 1.22
CA PRO A 176 -12.02 -6.95 0.02
C PRO A 176 -10.52 -6.71 0.25
N CYS A 177 -9.69 -7.50 -0.43
CA CYS A 177 -8.24 -7.34 -0.37
C CYS A 177 -7.73 -6.45 -1.50
N ILE A 178 -6.62 -5.75 -1.26
CA ILE A 178 -5.83 -5.06 -2.27
C ILE A 178 -4.53 -5.84 -2.38
N MET A 179 -4.32 -6.52 -3.51
CA MET A 179 -3.14 -7.32 -3.82
C MET A 179 -2.10 -6.42 -4.50
N GLN A 180 -0.83 -6.52 -4.10
CA GLN A 180 0.24 -5.77 -4.78
C GLN A 180 1.08 -6.65 -5.70
N THR A 181 1.53 -6.09 -6.83
CA THR A 181 2.57 -6.71 -7.66
C THR A 181 3.95 -6.60 -7.00
N CYS A 182 4.86 -7.52 -7.33
CA CYS A 182 6.25 -7.48 -6.87
C CYS A 182 7.11 -6.61 -7.80
N VAL A 183 7.91 -5.71 -7.22
CA VAL A 183 8.91 -4.92 -7.96
C VAL A 183 10.06 -5.82 -8.38
N HIS A 184 10.63 -5.60 -9.57
CA HIS A 184 11.84 -6.30 -9.99
C HIS A 184 13.03 -5.95 -9.11
N GLU A 185 13.75 -6.97 -8.65
CA GLU A 185 15.05 -6.76 -8.01
C GLU A 185 16.06 -6.21 -9.03
N PRO A 186 16.95 -5.28 -8.62
CA PRO A 186 17.96 -4.72 -9.50
C PRO A 186 19.07 -5.72 -9.84
N GLU A 187 19.31 -6.73 -9.01
CA GLU A 187 20.31 -7.77 -9.27
C GLU A 187 19.94 -8.66 -10.45
N SER A 188 20.94 -9.02 -11.26
CA SER A 188 20.81 -9.89 -12.41
C SER A 188 21.96 -10.89 -12.48
N PHE A 189 21.64 -12.17 -12.74
CA PHE A 189 22.65 -13.24 -12.80
C PHE A 189 23.16 -13.48 -14.23
N PHE A 190 22.27 -13.40 -15.22
CA PHE A 190 22.55 -13.66 -16.64
C PHE A 190 22.20 -12.45 -17.53
N GLY A 191 22.04 -11.26 -16.95
CA GLY A 191 21.65 -10.05 -17.68
C GLY A 191 20.27 -10.18 -18.30
N ASN A 192 20.15 -9.76 -19.56
CA ASN A 192 18.90 -9.86 -20.34
C ASN A 192 18.39 -11.30 -20.49
N PHE A 193 19.27 -12.29 -20.33
CA PHE A 193 18.88 -13.70 -20.45
C PHE A 193 18.10 -14.20 -19.24
N ASP A 194 18.10 -13.46 -18.11
CA ASP A 194 17.35 -13.85 -16.92
C ASP A 194 15.88 -14.14 -17.22
N VAL A 195 15.25 -13.38 -18.12
CA VAL A 195 13.83 -13.56 -18.49
C VAL A 195 13.50 -14.95 -19.06
N GLN A 196 14.50 -15.70 -19.53
CA GLN A 196 14.34 -17.04 -20.11
C GLN A 196 14.87 -18.15 -19.18
N VAL A 197 15.57 -17.79 -18.11
CA VAL A 197 16.17 -18.76 -17.19
C VAL A 197 15.26 -18.93 -15.99
N ASN A 198 14.67 -20.13 -15.87
CA ASN A 198 13.88 -20.51 -14.70
C ASN A 198 14.66 -20.25 -13.41
N ASN A 199 13.95 -19.82 -12.37
CA ASN A 199 14.46 -19.53 -11.03
C ASN A 199 15.35 -18.29 -10.91
N THR A 200 15.44 -17.45 -11.94
CA THR A 200 15.93 -16.08 -11.74
C THR A 200 14.82 -15.21 -11.15
N SER A 201 15.19 -14.21 -10.35
CA SER A 201 14.23 -13.26 -9.77
C SER A 201 13.39 -12.59 -10.86
N ARG A 202 14.03 -12.17 -11.95
CA ARG A 202 13.36 -11.50 -13.07
C ARG A 202 12.34 -12.38 -13.77
N GLN A 203 12.67 -13.63 -14.10
CA GLN A 203 11.72 -14.55 -14.73
C GLN A 203 10.59 -14.89 -13.77
N PHE A 204 10.91 -15.16 -12.51
CA PHE A 204 9.92 -15.46 -11.48
C PHE A 204 8.91 -14.31 -11.34
N ILE A 205 9.38 -13.08 -11.11
CA ILE A 205 8.53 -11.91 -10.86
C ILE A 205 7.64 -11.61 -12.08
N ASN A 206 8.15 -11.77 -13.30
CA ASN A 206 7.36 -11.59 -14.52
C ASN A 206 6.16 -12.54 -14.59
N ILE A 207 6.41 -13.83 -14.37
CA ILE A 207 5.35 -14.85 -14.43
C ILE A 207 4.40 -14.68 -13.25
N PHE A 208 4.94 -14.48 -12.04
CA PHE A 208 4.17 -14.27 -10.83
C PHE A 208 3.23 -13.07 -10.93
N ASN A 209 3.73 -11.89 -11.33
CA ASN A 209 2.90 -10.69 -11.47
C ASN A 209 1.80 -10.89 -12.51
N SER A 210 2.13 -11.49 -13.66
CA SER A 210 1.15 -11.78 -14.72
C SER A 210 0.04 -12.72 -14.23
N ALA A 211 0.42 -13.77 -13.48
CA ALA A 211 -0.53 -14.70 -12.89
C ALA A 211 -1.40 -14.04 -11.83
N LEU A 212 -0.81 -13.26 -10.91
CA LEU A 212 -1.52 -12.52 -9.87
C LEU A 212 -2.57 -11.57 -10.47
N VAL A 213 -2.21 -10.81 -11.51
CA VAL A 213 -3.15 -9.90 -12.20
C VAL A 213 -4.34 -10.66 -12.76
N ASN A 214 -4.10 -11.80 -13.43
CA ASN A 214 -5.17 -12.64 -13.97
C ASN A 214 -6.07 -13.20 -12.87
N GLU A 215 -5.48 -13.57 -11.74
CA GLU A 215 -6.22 -14.15 -10.61
C GLU A 215 -7.13 -13.13 -9.92
N VAL A 216 -6.64 -11.89 -9.73
CA VAL A 216 -7.40 -10.79 -9.13
C VAL A 216 -8.51 -10.30 -10.06
N ALA A 217 -8.30 -10.31 -11.38
CA ALA A 217 -9.30 -9.83 -12.35
C ALA A 217 -10.64 -10.58 -12.29
N GLY A 218 -10.65 -11.80 -11.75
CA GLY A 218 -11.85 -12.62 -11.57
C GLY A 218 -12.56 -12.46 -10.21
N THR A 219 -12.09 -11.57 -9.33
CA THR A 219 -12.61 -11.43 -7.96
C THR A 219 -13.15 -10.02 -7.69
N GLU A 220 -13.68 -9.81 -6.48
CA GLU A 220 -14.06 -8.48 -5.95
C GLU A 220 -12.89 -7.75 -5.27
N ASP A 221 -11.68 -8.32 -5.35
CA ASP A 221 -10.47 -7.74 -4.79
C ASP A 221 -9.87 -6.72 -5.77
N PHE A 222 -8.93 -5.91 -5.29
CA PHE A 222 -8.27 -4.86 -6.07
C PHE A 222 -6.81 -5.20 -6.30
N LEU A 223 -6.22 -4.60 -7.35
CA LEU A 223 -4.81 -4.68 -7.65
C LEU A 223 -4.13 -3.32 -7.45
N LEU A 224 -3.00 -3.30 -6.76
CA LEU A 224 -2.07 -2.19 -6.69
C LEU A 224 -0.79 -2.57 -7.46
N ASP A 225 -0.60 -1.99 -8.65
CA ASP A 225 0.55 -2.31 -9.49
C ASP A 225 1.80 -1.54 -9.06
N VAL A 226 2.45 -2.01 -7.99
CA VAL A 226 3.68 -1.41 -7.45
C VAL A 226 4.86 -1.59 -8.41
N ALA A 227 4.90 -2.68 -9.18
CA ALA A 227 5.91 -2.90 -10.21
C ALA A 227 5.89 -1.76 -11.24
N ALA A 228 4.73 -1.40 -11.78
CA ALA A 228 4.61 -0.29 -12.72
C ALA A 228 4.95 1.07 -12.08
N ILE A 229 4.62 1.28 -10.79
CA ILE A 229 5.00 2.51 -10.08
C ILE A 229 6.53 2.61 -9.96
N ALA A 230 7.21 1.50 -9.65
CA ALA A 230 8.66 1.48 -9.48
C ALA A 230 9.42 1.77 -10.79
N GLU A 231 8.80 1.55 -11.95
CA GLU A 231 9.39 1.89 -13.26
C GLU A 231 9.39 3.40 -13.56
N THR A 232 8.77 4.23 -12.70
CA THR A 232 8.65 5.69 -12.89
C THR A 232 9.66 6.52 -12.10
N VAL A 233 10.53 5.89 -11.31
CA VAL A 233 11.48 6.53 -10.38
C VAL A 233 12.87 5.91 -10.41
#